data_AF-A0A2R4CA46-F1
#
_entry.id   AF-A0A2R4CA46-F1
#
_cell.length_a   1.000
_cell.length_b   1.000
_cell.length_c   1.000
_cell.angle_alpha   90.00
_cell.angle_beta   90.00
_cell.angle_gamma   90.00
#
_symmetry.space_group_name_H-M   'P 1'
#
loop_
_entity.id
_entity.type
_entity.pdbx_description
1 polymer ?
#
loop_
_entity_poly.entity_id
_entity_poly.type
_entity_poly.pdbx_seq_one_letter_code
_entity_poly.pdbx_strand_id
1 'polypeptide(L)'
;MQHTSWTASNGAPTGITAIAQTPDGWLWIGGAAGLFRFDGARFERARDIGLEPLSSSITNLGVLPDGTLWLVYKYGGASLLANGRMRHFRVGEHGTPAGSISGLAQDGAGRLWLGTSGGGLREMSAAGVWRAPAAAMAAPAAPSRRCCAIATAYSGCAPSRVSSCCRRAPAASNESSMSLAMAYWPNTLTAASGRRT
;
A
#
# COMPACT_ATOMS: atom_id res chain seq x y z
N MET A 1 -5.74 19.19 -22.81
CA MET A 1 -5.03 18.58 -21.66
C MET A 1 -3.79 19.41 -21.40
N GLN A 2 -3.65 19.96 -20.19
CA GLN A 2 -2.39 20.56 -19.76
C GLN A 2 -1.61 19.52 -18.95
N HIS A 3 -0.32 19.43 -19.19
CA HIS A 3 0.60 18.57 -18.46
C HIS A 3 1.62 19.48 -17.78
N THR A 4 1.86 19.27 -16.48
CA THR A 4 2.86 19.99 -15.70
C THR A 4 3.93 18.99 -15.26
N SER A 5 5.19 19.38 -15.40
CA SER A 5 6.34 18.60 -14.92
C SER A 5 7.03 19.35 -13.78
N TRP A 6 7.32 18.63 -12.70
CA TRP A 6 8.17 19.14 -11.62
C TRP A 6 9.56 18.52 -11.75
N THR A 7 10.58 19.36 -11.71
CA THR A 7 11.98 18.95 -11.81
C THR A 7 12.74 19.38 -10.55
N ALA A 8 14.03 19.06 -10.51
CA ALA A 8 14.91 19.52 -9.43
C ALA A 8 14.88 21.05 -9.25
N SER A 9 14.68 21.83 -10.33
CA SER A 9 14.56 23.30 -10.22
C SER A 9 13.29 23.75 -9.50
N ASN A 10 12.28 22.88 -9.39
CA ASN A 10 11.06 23.09 -8.61
C ASN A 10 11.14 22.49 -7.20
N GLY A 11 12.30 21.94 -6.81
CA GLY A 11 12.49 21.25 -5.53
C GLY A 11 12.07 19.77 -5.54
N ALA A 12 11.70 19.20 -6.69
CA ALA A 12 11.32 17.79 -6.76
C ALA A 12 12.53 16.88 -6.46
N PRO A 13 12.35 15.80 -5.68
CA PRO A 13 13.44 14.88 -5.39
C PRO A 13 13.83 14.04 -6.61
N THR A 14 15.08 13.61 -6.66
CA THR A 14 15.59 12.66 -7.65
C THR A 14 15.64 11.24 -7.08
N GLY A 15 15.69 10.24 -7.95
CA GLY A 15 15.81 8.83 -7.53
C GLY A 15 14.59 8.34 -6.74
N ILE A 16 13.39 8.74 -7.18
CA ILE A 16 12.11 8.35 -6.59
C ILE A 16 11.90 6.86 -6.82
N THR A 17 11.64 6.13 -5.73
CA THR A 17 11.37 4.69 -5.73
C THR A 17 9.94 4.38 -5.31
N ALA A 18 9.28 5.31 -4.60
CA ALA A 18 7.97 5.10 -4.02
C ALA A 18 7.17 6.40 -3.94
N ILE A 19 5.87 6.30 -4.18
CA ILE A 19 4.91 7.39 -4.03
C ILE A 19 3.66 6.81 -3.35
N ALA A 20 3.11 7.55 -2.38
CA ALA A 20 1.84 7.23 -1.76
C ALA A 20 1.05 8.52 -1.47
N GLN A 21 -0.28 8.43 -1.43
CA GLN A 21 -1.13 9.57 -1.04
C GLN A 21 -1.83 9.26 0.28
N THR A 22 -1.73 10.16 1.25
CA THR A 22 -2.47 10.07 2.51
C THR A 22 -3.89 10.65 2.37
N PRO A 23 -4.86 10.26 3.22
CA PRO A 23 -6.25 10.73 3.12
C PRO A 23 -6.43 12.25 3.28
N ASP A 24 -5.46 12.92 3.88
CA ASP A 24 -5.38 14.39 4.01
C ASP A 24 -4.93 15.09 2.70
N GLY A 25 -4.65 14.32 1.64
CA GLY A 25 -4.35 14.82 0.31
C GLY A 25 -2.86 14.95 -0.03
N TRP A 26 -1.97 14.83 0.96
CA TRP A 26 -0.53 14.94 0.72
C TRP A 26 0.01 13.77 -0.11
N LEU A 27 0.86 14.09 -1.08
CA LEU A 27 1.67 13.11 -1.78
C LEU A 27 2.99 12.93 -1.06
N TRP A 28 3.25 11.72 -0.58
CA TRP A 28 4.50 11.30 0.02
C TRP A 28 5.37 10.62 -1.03
N ILE A 29 6.64 11.03 -1.08
CA ILE A 29 7.58 10.64 -2.11
C ILE A 29 8.85 10.15 -1.42
N GLY A 30 9.14 8.87 -1.61
CA GLY A 30 10.31 8.20 -1.07
C GLY A 30 11.30 7.89 -2.18
N GLY A 31 12.58 8.02 -1.87
CA GLY A 31 13.65 7.72 -2.81
C GLY A 31 15.01 7.75 -2.15
N ALA A 32 16.07 7.74 -2.95
CA ALA A 32 17.45 7.83 -2.44
C ALA A 32 17.76 9.17 -1.74
N ALA A 33 17.01 10.22 -2.06
CA ALA A 33 17.15 11.53 -1.44
C ALA A 33 16.43 11.65 -0.07
N GLY A 34 15.76 10.60 0.38
CA GLY A 34 14.95 10.57 1.59
C GLY A 34 13.44 10.70 1.32
N LEU A 35 12.71 11.15 2.34
CA LEU A 35 11.27 11.35 2.29
C LEU A 35 10.91 12.81 2.04
N PHE A 36 9.96 13.03 1.14
CA PHE A 36 9.38 14.33 0.84
C PHE A 36 7.85 14.23 0.91
N ARG A 37 7.20 15.36 1.19
CA ARG A 37 5.76 15.55 0.97
C ARG A 37 5.52 16.65 -0.05
N PHE A 38 4.40 16.56 -0.76
CA PHE A 38 4.01 17.49 -1.82
C PHE A 38 2.52 17.80 -1.76
N ASP A 39 2.16 19.08 -1.77
CA ASP A 39 0.79 19.60 -1.68
C ASP A 39 0.13 19.89 -3.05
N GLY A 40 0.84 19.67 -4.15
CA GLY A 40 0.43 20.10 -5.49
C GLY A 40 1.19 21.32 -6.02
N ALA A 41 1.92 22.03 -5.16
CA ALA A 41 2.69 23.22 -5.50
C ALA A 41 4.15 23.18 -5.01
N ARG A 42 4.41 22.63 -3.81
CA ARG A 42 5.70 22.69 -3.12
C ARG A 42 6.12 21.34 -2.56
N PHE A 43 7.41 21.04 -2.70
CA PHE A 43 8.03 19.88 -2.06
C PHE A 43 8.64 20.30 -0.72
N GLU A 44 8.35 19.55 0.33
CA GLU A 44 8.97 19.71 1.64
C GLU A 44 9.69 18.42 2.00
N ARG A 45 10.98 18.52 2.35
CA ARG A 45 11.73 17.37 2.82
C ARG A 45 11.33 17.08 4.26
N ALA A 46 10.98 15.82 4.55
CA ALA A 46 10.41 15.42 5.83
C ALA A 46 11.31 15.77 7.03
N ARG A 47 12.63 15.60 6.91
CA ARG A 47 13.56 15.98 7.99
C ARG A 47 13.56 17.48 8.32
N ASP A 48 13.35 18.33 7.31
CA ASP A 48 13.40 19.78 7.47
C ASP A 48 12.16 20.28 8.25
N ILE A 49 11.13 19.44 8.37
CA ILE A 49 9.91 19.66 9.15
C ILE A 49 9.81 18.74 10.39
N GLY A 50 10.93 18.17 10.84
CA GLY A 50 11.00 17.36 12.07
C GLY A 50 10.51 15.91 11.93
N LEU A 51 10.32 15.43 10.69
CA LEU A 51 9.87 14.07 10.38
C LEU A 51 11.03 13.24 9.79
N GLU A 52 12.13 13.13 10.53
CA GLU A 52 13.36 12.44 10.08
C GLU A 52 13.13 10.92 9.95
N PRO A 53 13.28 10.34 8.74
CA PRO A 53 13.26 8.89 8.56
C PRO A 53 14.48 8.21 9.20
N LEU A 54 14.34 6.95 9.58
CA LEU A 54 15.45 6.13 10.09
C LEU A 54 16.62 6.03 9.09
N SER A 55 16.34 6.10 7.79
CA SER A 55 17.34 6.08 6.72
C SER A 55 16.84 6.84 5.50
N SER A 56 17.76 7.42 4.72
CA SER A 56 17.45 8.06 3.44
C SER A 56 17.16 7.07 2.31
N SER A 57 17.47 5.78 2.46
CA SER A 57 17.30 4.78 1.38
C SER A 57 15.93 4.12 1.46
N ILE A 58 14.88 4.87 1.10
CA ILE A 58 13.50 4.41 1.10
C ILE A 58 13.25 3.57 -0.16
N THR A 59 12.66 2.40 0.00
CA THR A 59 12.35 1.48 -1.11
C THR A 59 10.86 1.33 -1.36
N ASN A 60 10.02 1.53 -0.34
CA ASN A 60 8.58 1.48 -0.50
C ASN A 60 7.88 2.37 0.53
N LEU A 61 6.68 2.82 0.16
CA LEU A 61 5.75 3.56 1.00
C LEU A 61 4.39 2.86 0.94
N GLY A 62 3.61 2.99 2.00
CA GLY A 62 2.19 2.68 1.93
C GLY A 62 1.40 3.37 3.01
N VAL A 63 0.09 3.40 2.82
CA VAL A 63 -0.84 4.13 3.67
C VAL A 63 -1.88 3.17 4.20
N LEU A 64 -2.06 3.19 5.52
CA LEU A 64 -3.10 2.45 6.19
C LEU A 64 -4.44 3.21 6.13
N PRO A 65 -5.58 2.54 6.32
CA PRO A 65 -6.90 3.18 6.32
C PRO A 65 -7.06 4.36 7.29
N ASP A 66 -6.30 4.36 8.39
CA ASP A 66 -6.29 5.43 9.40
C ASP A 66 -5.41 6.64 9.01
N GLY A 67 -4.79 6.60 7.83
CA GLY A 67 -3.87 7.64 7.34
C GLY A 67 -2.43 7.47 7.83
N THR A 68 -2.11 6.42 8.59
CA THR A 68 -0.72 6.11 8.97
C THR A 68 0.09 5.78 7.73
N LEU A 69 1.16 6.55 7.50
CA LEU A 69 2.13 6.27 6.45
C LEU A 69 3.20 5.33 7.00
N TRP A 70 3.41 4.19 6.36
CA TRP A 70 4.54 3.33 6.63
C TRP A 70 5.58 3.44 5.53
N LEU A 71 6.83 3.27 5.92
CA LEU A 71 7.96 3.39 5.03
C LEU A 71 9.06 2.40 5.40
N VAL A 72 9.67 1.79 4.38
CA VAL A 72 10.66 0.71 4.54
C VAL A 72 11.92 1.05 3.79
N TYR A 73 13.02 0.46 4.26
CA TYR A 73 14.35 0.81 3.81
C TYR A 73 15.06 -0.34 3.13
N LYS A 74 15.99 -0.01 2.24
CA LYS A 74 16.78 -0.96 1.46
C LYS A 74 17.50 -2.02 2.31
N TYR A 75 18.03 -1.62 3.46
CA TYR A 75 18.80 -2.49 4.36
C TYR A 75 17.99 -3.00 5.55
N GLY A 76 16.66 -2.88 5.49
CA GLY A 76 15.74 -3.33 6.52
C GLY A 76 15.34 -2.24 7.52
N GLY A 77 14.43 -2.63 8.40
CA GLY A 77 13.73 -1.71 9.29
C GLY A 77 12.60 -0.96 8.60
N ALA A 78 11.76 -0.33 9.41
CA ALA A 78 10.62 0.45 8.97
C ALA A 78 10.44 1.69 9.85
N SER A 79 9.69 2.67 9.36
CA SER A 79 9.08 3.66 10.23
C SER A 79 7.59 3.81 9.93
N LEU A 80 6.85 4.20 10.96
CA LEU A 80 5.46 4.59 10.88
C LEU A 80 5.35 6.07 11.22
N LEU A 81 4.68 6.82 10.36
CA LEU A 81 4.29 8.20 10.57
C LEU A 81 2.79 8.24 10.82
N ALA A 82 2.40 8.54 12.06
CA ALA A 82 1.02 8.68 12.47
C ALA A 82 0.89 9.94 13.34
N ASN A 83 -0.16 10.74 13.11
CA ASN A 83 -0.44 11.94 13.90
C ASN A 83 0.78 12.90 14.03
N GLY A 84 1.52 13.07 12.94
CA GLY A 84 2.72 13.93 12.89
C GLY A 84 3.91 13.40 13.72
N ARG A 85 3.89 12.14 14.14
CA ARG A 85 4.98 11.51 14.90
C ARG A 85 5.55 10.33 14.15
N MET A 86 6.87 10.28 14.04
CA MET A 86 7.57 9.15 13.45
C MET A 86 8.03 8.16 14.52
N ARG A 87 7.70 6.90 14.33
CA ARG A 87 8.15 5.78 15.15
C ARG A 87 9.01 4.84 14.30
N HIS A 88 10.19 4.49 14.79
CA HIS A 88 11.13 3.64 14.08
C HIS A 88 11.10 2.19 14.60
N PHE A 89 11.32 1.26 13.67
CA PHE A 89 11.50 -0.15 13.90
C PHE A 89 12.83 -0.55 13.31
N ARG A 90 13.88 -0.59 14.14
CA ARG A 90 15.22 -1.00 13.70
C ARG A 90 15.31 -2.51 13.62
N VAL A 91 16.13 -3.00 12.70
CA VAL A 91 16.43 -4.43 12.59
C VAL A 91 16.92 -4.96 13.94
N GLY A 92 16.34 -6.07 14.40
CA GLY A 92 16.69 -6.70 15.67
C GLY A 92 15.96 -6.12 16.89
N GLU A 93 15.35 -4.94 16.79
CA GLU A 93 14.53 -4.35 17.85
C GLU A 93 13.07 -4.77 17.71
N HIS A 94 12.39 -5.02 18.83
CA HIS A 94 10.96 -5.32 18.86
C HIS A 94 10.53 -6.42 17.87
N GLY A 95 11.39 -7.41 17.64
CA GLY A 95 11.13 -8.53 16.72
C GLY A 95 11.17 -8.15 15.23
N THR A 96 11.60 -6.93 14.90
CA THR A 96 11.72 -6.45 13.52
C THR A 96 12.72 -7.34 12.77
N PRO A 97 12.29 -7.98 11.68
CA PRO A 97 13.12 -8.94 10.97
C PRO A 97 14.31 -8.25 10.28
N ALA A 98 15.41 -8.98 10.16
CA ALA A 98 16.49 -8.61 9.26
C ALA A 98 16.09 -8.82 7.80
N GLY A 99 16.67 -8.02 6.91
CA GLY A 99 16.41 -8.06 5.47
C GLY A 99 15.36 -7.05 5.01
N SER A 100 15.15 -7.02 3.69
CA SER A 100 14.24 -6.05 3.07
C SER A 100 12.79 -6.41 3.38
N ILE A 101 12.02 -5.40 3.77
CA ILE A 101 10.58 -5.53 3.96
C ILE A 101 9.92 -5.33 2.59
N SER A 102 9.18 -6.33 2.13
CA SER A 102 8.53 -6.29 0.82
C SER A 102 7.18 -5.58 0.85
N GLY A 103 6.52 -5.54 2.01
CA GLY A 103 5.26 -4.83 2.20
C GLY A 103 4.74 -4.85 3.61
N LEU A 104 3.81 -3.94 3.90
CA LEU A 104 3.06 -3.89 5.15
C LEU A 104 1.57 -3.73 4.82
N ALA A 105 0.71 -4.46 5.52
CA ALA A 105 -0.74 -4.43 5.35
C ALA A 105 -1.47 -4.48 6.70
N GLN A 106 -2.68 -3.95 6.75
CA GLN A 106 -3.58 -4.11 7.89
C GLN A 106 -4.72 -5.06 7.50
N ASP A 107 -5.04 -6.02 8.37
CA ASP A 107 -6.19 -6.89 8.16
C ASP A 107 -7.51 -6.28 8.68
N GLY A 108 -8.62 -6.96 8.43
CA GLY A 108 -9.95 -6.50 8.86
C GLY A 108 -10.15 -6.46 10.39
N ALA A 109 -9.25 -7.06 11.16
CA ALA A 109 -9.23 -6.97 12.62
C ALA A 109 -8.29 -5.84 13.12
N GLY A 110 -7.71 -5.05 12.21
CA GLY A 110 -6.81 -3.96 12.53
C GLY A 110 -5.35 -4.38 12.78
N ARG A 111 -5.00 -5.66 12.57
CA ARG A 111 -3.67 -6.18 12.86
C ARG A 111 -2.72 -5.86 11.72
N LEU A 112 -1.51 -5.43 12.06
CA LEU A 112 -0.49 -5.12 11.05
C LEU A 112 0.32 -6.36 10.71
N TRP A 113 0.55 -6.53 9.43
CA TRP A 113 1.25 -7.64 8.81
C TRP A 113 2.42 -7.11 8.01
N LEU A 114 3.59 -7.73 8.17
CA LEU A 114 4.84 -7.33 7.52
C LEU A 114 5.40 -8.54 6.77
N GLY A 115 5.58 -8.39 5.46
CA GLY A 115 6.24 -9.37 4.60
C GLY A 115 7.73 -9.10 4.47
N THR A 116 8.56 -10.13 4.58
CA THR A 116 10.01 -10.03 4.37
C THR A 116 10.43 -10.72 3.09
N SER A 117 11.48 -10.19 2.44
CA SER A 117 12.08 -10.83 1.26
C SER A 117 12.67 -12.22 1.56
N GLY A 118 12.95 -12.53 2.83
CA GLY A 118 13.41 -13.84 3.29
C GLY A 118 12.29 -14.88 3.46
N GLY A 119 11.07 -14.61 2.96
CA GLY A 119 9.96 -15.57 2.93
C GLY A 119 9.14 -15.66 4.21
N GLY A 120 9.35 -14.74 5.16
CA GLY A 120 8.64 -14.73 6.43
C GLY A 120 7.55 -13.67 6.50
N LEU A 121 6.37 -14.06 6.98
CA LEU A 121 5.35 -13.12 7.43
C LEU A 121 5.55 -12.81 8.91
N ARG A 122 5.29 -11.57 9.31
CA ARG A 122 5.27 -11.13 10.71
C ARG A 122 3.95 -10.41 10.99
N GLU A 123 3.43 -10.62 12.17
CA GLU A 123 2.26 -9.92 12.71
C GLU A 123 2.73 -9.00 13.85
N MET A 124 2.19 -7.78 13.93
CA MET A 124 2.43 -6.88 15.04
C MET A 124 1.50 -7.24 16.21
N SER A 125 2.08 -7.57 17.36
CA SER A 125 1.32 -7.77 18.58
C SER A 125 0.74 -6.45 19.12
N ALA A 126 -0.25 -6.54 20.00
CA ALA A 126 -0.78 -5.38 20.73
C ALA A 126 0.29 -4.60 21.52
N ALA A 127 1.39 -5.26 21.91
CA ALA A 127 2.55 -4.64 22.55
C ALA A 127 3.51 -3.93 21.55
N GLY A 128 3.18 -3.91 20.26
CA GLY A 128 4.00 -3.29 19.22
C GLY A 128 5.26 -4.08 18.86
N VAL A 129 5.24 -5.41 19.00
CA VAL A 129 6.36 -6.32 18.70
C VAL A 129 5.99 -7.20 17.51
N TRP A 130 6.87 -7.29 16.52
CA TRP A 130 6.72 -8.16 15.35
C TRP A 130 7.01 -9.63 15.72
N ARG A 131 6.10 -10.54 15.38
CA ARG A 131 6.19 -11.96 15.71
C ARG A 131 5.80 -12.83 14.52
N ALA A 132 6.27 -14.07 14.48
CA ALA A 132 5.76 -15.03 13.50
C ALA A 132 4.25 -15.29 13.80
N PRO A 133 3.39 -15.40 12.77
CA PRO A 133 1.99 -15.71 12.98
C PRO A 133 1.83 -17.10 13.61
N ALA A 134 0.75 -17.27 14.37
CA ALA A 134 0.37 -18.60 14.83
C ALA A 134 0.10 -19.51 13.61
N ALA A 135 0.57 -20.75 13.66
CA ALA A 135 0.59 -21.70 12.54
C ALA A 135 -0.77 -21.98 11.87
N ALA A 136 -1.89 -21.57 12.49
CA ALA A 136 -3.25 -21.74 11.96
C ALA A 136 -3.76 -20.55 11.12
N MET A 137 -3.02 -19.44 11.02
CA MET A 137 -3.41 -18.28 10.24
C MET A 137 -2.46 -18.07 9.05
N ALA A 138 -2.82 -18.65 7.91
CA ALA A 138 -2.43 -18.05 6.64
C ALA A 138 -3.09 -16.67 6.55
N ALA A 139 -2.35 -15.65 6.06
CA ALA A 139 -2.87 -14.30 5.91
C ALA A 139 -4.24 -14.30 5.21
N PRO A 140 -5.17 -13.39 5.55
CA PRO A 140 -6.39 -13.25 4.77
C PRO A 140 -6.00 -13.07 3.30
N ALA A 141 -6.55 -13.90 2.42
CA ALA A 141 -6.46 -13.66 0.99
C ALA A 141 -6.96 -12.23 0.77
N ALA A 142 -6.08 -11.36 0.24
CA ALA A 142 -6.43 -10.00 -0.07
C ALA A 142 -7.78 -10.02 -0.80
N PRO A 143 -8.81 -9.25 -0.37
CA PRO A 143 -10.06 -9.21 -1.09
C PRO A 143 -9.74 -8.82 -2.53
N SER A 144 -10.04 -9.74 -3.46
CA SER A 144 -9.76 -9.64 -4.88
C SER A 144 -10.64 -8.58 -5.54
N ARG A 145 -10.47 -7.33 -5.15
CA ARG A 145 -10.82 -6.18 -5.98
C ARG A 145 -9.51 -5.64 -6.52
N ARG A 146 -9.19 -6.10 -7.73
CA ARG A 146 -8.05 -5.73 -8.58
C ARG A 146 -7.39 -4.40 -8.18
N CYS A 147 -6.35 -4.47 -7.38
CA CYS A 147 -5.28 -3.47 -7.39
C CYS A 147 -4.10 -4.12 -8.11
N CYS A 148 -3.89 -3.67 -9.35
CA CYS A 148 -2.72 -4.01 -10.13
C CYS A 148 -1.51 -3.31 -9.47
N ALA A 149 -0.65 -4.08 -8.80
CA ALA A 149 0.71 -3.66 -8.48
C ALA A 149 1.67 -4.72 -9.08
N ILE A 150 1.93 -4.49 -10.37
CA ILE A 150 3.09 -4.83 -11.20
C ILE A 150 3.96 -6.00 -10.71
N ALA A 151 3.69 -7.18 -11.29
CA ALA A 151 4.75 -8.12 -11.62
C ALA A 151 5.31 -7.74 -13.00
N THR A 152 6.62 -7.50 -13.08
CA THR A 152 7.30 -7.31 -14.36
C THR A 152 7.25 -8.62 -15.14
N ALA A 153 6.54 -8.64 -16.25
CA ALA A 153 6.53 -9.74 -17.20
C ALA A 153 7.87 -9.79 -17.94
N TYR A 154 8.58 -10.92 -17.83
CA TYR A 154 9.46 -11.38 -18.88
C TYR A 154 8.61 -12.08 -19.95
N SER A 155 8.69 -11.55 -21.18
CA SER A 155 8.56 -12.26 -22.47
C SER A 155 7.28 -13.05 -22.76
N GLY A 156 6.41 -12.45 -23.59
CA GLY A 156 5.83 -13.09 -24.78
C GLY A 156 4.75 -14.17 -24.60
N CYS A 157 3.47 -13.77 -24.65
CA CYS A 157 2.41 -14.57 -25.25
C CYS A 157 1.20 -13.70 -25.66
N ALA A 158 0.71 -13.89 -26.89
CA ALA A 158 -0.32 -13.08 -27.54
C ALA A 158 -1.75 -13.42 -27.07
N PRO A 159 -2.73 -12.50 -27.19
CA PRO A 159 -4.07 -12.69 -26.67
C PRO A 159 -4.99 -13.27 -27.75
N SER A 160 -5.38 -14.54 -27.63
CA SER A 160 -6.63 -15.01 -28.21
C SER A 160 -7.22 -16.13 -27.34
N ARG A 161 -8.55 -16.09 -27.13
CA ARG A 161 -9.39 -17.04 -26.38
C ARG A 161 -9.60 -16.76 -24.89
N VAL A 162 -10.28 -15.66 -24.58
CA VAL A 162 -11.05 -15.49 -23.34
C VAL A 162 -12.51 -15.78 -23.66
N SER A 163 -12.95 -17.04 -23.53
CA SER A 163 -14.37 -17.41 -23.42
C SER A 163 -14.56 -18.93 -23.33
N SER A 164 -14.31 -19.56 -22.17
CA SER A 164 -14.88 -20.90 -21.90
C SER A 164 -14.83 -21.45 -20.46
N CYS A 165 -14.30 -20.76 -19.44
CA CYS A 165 -14.25 -21.30 -18.07
C CYS A 165 -15.22 -20.61 -17.09
N CYS A 166 -16.52 -20.55 -17.43
CA CYS A 166 -17.58 -20.12 -16.50
C CYS A 166 -18.74 -21.11 -16.43
N ARG A 167 -18.47 -22.42 -16.51
CA ARG A 167 -19.47 -23.45 -16.19
C ARG A 167 -18.88 -24.57 -15.34
N ARG A 168 -19.29 -24.56 -14.05
CA ARG A 168 -19.42 -25.64 -13.06
C ARG A 168 -18.68 -25.35 -11.75
N ALA A 169 -19.44 -24.83 -10.78
CA ALA A 169 -19.21 -25.08 -9.36
C ALA A 169 -20.47 -25.79 -8.82
N PRO A 170 -20.36 -26.93 -8.12
CA PRO A 170 -21.48 -27.47 -7.35
C PRO A 170 -21.49 -26.87 -5.93
N ALA A 171 -22.71 -26.81 -5.40
CA ALA A 171 -23.10 -26.26 -4.11
C ALA A 171 -22.49 -27.01 -2.92
N ALA A 172 -22.21 -26.26 -1.84
CA ALA A 172 -22.29 -26.78 -0.49
C ALA A 172 -22.70 -25.65 0.46
N SER A 173 -23.84 -25.89 1.08
CA SER A 173 -24.58 -25.13 2.07
C SER A 173 -23.81 -24.95 3.38
N ASN A 174 -23.86 -23.74 3.94
CA ASN A 174 -24.42 -23.62 5.28
C ASN A 174 -24.98 -22.20 5.48
N GLU A 175 -26.30 -22.17 5.66
CA GLU A 175 -27.07 -21.04 6.11
C GLU A 175 -26.81 -20.84 7.60
N SER A 176 -26.35 -19.64 7.98
CA SER A 176 -26.75 -18.96 9.21
C SER A 176 -26.08 -17.60 9.24
N SER A 177 -26.88 -16.58 8.92
CA SER A 177 -26.77 -15.15 9.23
C SER A 177 -27.09 -14.26 8.01
N MET A 178 -28.30 -14.39 7.48
CA MET A 178 -28.97 -13.28 6.79
C MET A 178 -29.54 -12.33 7.83
N SER A 179 -29.05 -11.09 7.88
CA SER A 179 -29.91 -9.91 7.72
C SER A 179 -29.15 -8.59 7.88
N LEU A 180 -29.17 -7.84 6.77
CA LEU A 180 -29.12 -6.38 6.61
C LEU A 180 -27.86 -5.63 7.09
N ALA A 181 -27.29 -4.69 6.33
CA ALA A 181 -27.97 -3.78 5.42
C ALA A 181 -27.23 -3.55 4.09
N MET A 182 -27.99 -3.73 3.01
CA MET A 182 -27.94 -2.85 1.84
C MET A 182 -28.21 -1.41 2.30
N ALA A 183 -27.31 -0.50 1.99
CA ALA A 183 -27.60 0.88 1.57
C ALA A 183 -26.27 1.60 1.41
N TYR A 184 -25.88 1.94 0.18
CA TYR A 184 -25.12 3.13 -0.21
C TYR A 184 -24.78 2.99 -1.70
N TRP A 185 -25.79 3.19 -2.52
CA TRP A 185 -25.67 3.53 -3.94
C TRP A 185 -26.77 4.55 -4.26
N PRO A 186 -26.43 5.78 -4.64
CA PRO A 186 -27.18 6.47 -5.67
C PRO A 186 -26.53 6.12 -7.02
N ASN A 187 -27.19 5.24 -7.77
CA ASN A 187 -27.00 5.10 -9.21
C ASN A 187 -28.00 6.05 -9.88
N THR A 188 -27.52 7.06 -10.61
CA THR A 188 -28.12 7.53 -11.87
C THR A 188 -27.09 8.32 -12.67
N LEU A 189 -26.49 7.67 -13.68
CA LEU A 189 -26.10 8.32 -14.92
C LEU A 189 -26.63 7.47 -16.07
N THR A 190 -27.83 7.81 -16.54
CA THR A 190 -28.32 7.35 -17.84
C THR A 190 -27.74 8.28 -18.90
N ALA A 191 -26.75 7.80 -19.64
CA ALA A 191 -26.34 8.40 -20.90
C ALA A 191 -27.40 8.07 -21.96
N ALA A 192 -27.93 9.09 -22.63
CA ALA A 192 -28.67 8.93 -23.89
C ALA A 192 -27.91 9.67 -25.00
N SER A 193 -27.51 8.87 -25.98
CA SER A 193 -26.76 9.16 -27.18
C SER A 193 -27.42 10.18 -28.12
N GLY A 194 -26.61 10.99 -28.77
CA GLY A 194 -27.01 11.73 -29.97
C GLY A 194 -27.36 10.83 -31.14
N ARG A 195 -28.27 11.32 -32.00
CA ARG A 195 -28.44 10.87 -33.39
C ARG A 195 -28.42 12.10 -34.30
N ARG A 196 -27.69 11.95 -35.41
CA ARG A 196 -27.71 12.82 -36.58
C ARG A 196 -29.09 12.80 -37.23
N THR A 197 -29.58 13.96 -37.63
CA THR A 197 -29.72 14.43 -39.02
C THR A 197 -29.86 15.93 -39.00
#